data_AF-A0A023G9C5-F1
#
_entry.id   AF-A0A023G9C5-F1
#
_cell.length_a   1.000
_cell.length_b   1.000
_cell.length_c   1.000
_cell.angle_alpha   90.00
_cell.angle_beta   90.00
_cell.angle_gamma   90.00
#
_symmetry.space_group_name_H-M   'P 1'
#
loop_
_entity.id
_entity.type
_entity.pdbx_description
1 polymer ?
#
loop_
_entity_poly.entity_id
_entity_poly.type
_entity_poly.pdbx_seq_one_letter_code
_entity_poly.pdbx_strand_id
1 'polypeptide(L)'
;MKFPTIPILFCFLLLVEHCLANQCTRFGHRCVARRRCPRGSRRGYSGCRGVCCAIRPPSCRRIGGNCLPNRYNCKVLPYTYTCPRGHKCCTWWLG
;
A
#
# COMPACT_ATOMS: atom_id res chain seq x y z
N MET A 1 -27.66 -1.74 -43.61
CA MET A 1 -27.56 -1.89 -42.14
C MET A 1 -26.23 -1.30 -41.71
N LYS A 2 -26.23 -0.15 -41.02
CA LYS A 2 -25.00 0.58 -40.63
C LYS A 2 -24.58 0.04 -39.27
N PHE A 3 -23.56 -0.80 -39.24
CA PHE A 3 -23.05 -1.38 -38.00
C PHE A 3 -22.58 -0.26 -37.06
N PRO A 4 -22.91 -0.31 -35.76
CA PRO A 4 -22.46 0.68 -34.79
C PRO A 4 -21.01 0.36 -34.39
N THR A 5 -20.09 0.35 -35.35
CA THR A 5 -18.66 0.04 -35.12
C THR A 5 -18.01 1.11 -34.24
N ILE A 6 -18.42 2.36 -34.40
CA ILE A 6 -17.87 3.53 -33.68
C ILE A 6 -18.11 3.45 -32.15
N PRO A 7 -19.34 3.27 -31.63
CA PRO A 7 -19.55 3.18 -30.18
C PRO A 7 -18.92 1.94 -29.55
N ILE A 8 -18.83 0.82 -30.30
CA ILE A 8 -18.15 -0.39 -29.84
C ILE A 8 -16.65 -0.11 -29.68
N LEU A 9 -16.01 0.50 -30.68
CA LEU A 9 -14.59 0.85 -30.62
C LEU A 9 -14.28 1.81 -29.45
N PHE A 10 -15.17 2.77 -29.22
CA PHE A 10 -15.05 3.74 -28.13
C PHE A 10 -15.16 3.08 -26.75
N CYS A 11 -16.12 2.16 -26.57
CA CYS A 11 -16.23 1.34 -25.35
C CYS A 11 -14.97 0.51 -25.10
N PHE A 12 -14.42 -0.13 -26.14
CA PHE A 12 -13.18 -0.90 -26.02
C PHE A 12 -11.99 -0.04 -25.61
N LEU A 13 -11.83 1.16 -26.19
CA LEU A 13 -10.76 2.09 -25.81
C LEU A 13 -10.89 2.56 -24.35
N LEU A 14 -12.11 2.88 -23.89
CA LEU A 14 -12.37 3.27 -22.50
C LEU A 14 -12.09 2.14 -21.50
N LEU A 15 -12.44 0.89 -21.87
CA LEU A 15 -12.13 -0.31 -21.09
C LEU A 15 -10.62 -0.52 -20.98
N VAL A 16 -9.88 -0.36 -22.09
CA VAL A 16 -8.42 -0.47 -22.11
C VAL A 16 -7.76 0.58 -21.23
N GLU A 17 -8.21 1.84 -21.27
CA GLU A 17 -7.71 2.89 -20.36
C GLU A 17 -8.02 2.57 -18.89
N HIS A 18 -9.21 2.04 -18.57
CA HIS A 18 -9.56 1.63 -17.21
C HIS A 18 -8.74 0.42 -16.73
N CYS A 19 -8.40 -0.50 -17.62
CA CYS A 19 -7.55 -1.64 -17.31
C CYS A 19 -6.07 -1.24 -17.14
N LEU A 20 -5.61 -0.24 -17.89
CA LEU A 20 -4.27 0.35 -17.76
C LEU A 20 -4.16 1.32 -16.58
N ALA A 21 -5.29 1.80 -16.06
CA ALA A 21 -5.31 2.72 -14.93
C ALA A 21 -4.64 2.07 -13.73
N ASN A 22 -3.49 2.63 -13.36
CA ASN A 22 -2.71 2.16 -12.24
C ASN A 22 -3.48 2.41 -10.94
N GLN A 23 -4.13 1.37 -10.42
CA GLN A 23 -4.92 1.42 -9.19
C GLN A 23 -4.07 1.98 -8.04
N CYS A 24 -2.79 1.61 -7.96
CA CYS A 24 -1.89 2.12 -6.93
C CYS A 24 -1.83 3.66 -6.91
N THR A 25 -1.58 4.29 -8.06
CA THR A 25 -1.50 5.75 -8.13
C THR A 25 -2.86 6.40 -7.97
N ARG A 26 -3.93 5.77 -8.46
CA ARG A 26 -5.31 6.24 -8.29
C ARG A 26 -5.71 6.34 -6.82
N PHE A 27 -5.27 5.39 -5.98
CA PHE A 27 -5.50 5.42 -4.53
C PHE A 27 -4.46 6.26 -3.75
N GLY A 28 -3.68 7.11 -4.43
CA GLY A 28 -2.71 8.00 -3.78
C GLY A 28 -1.51 7.26 -3.20
N HIS A 29 -1.10 6.16 -3.83
CA HIS A 29 0.11 5.41 -3.49
C HIS A 29 1.15 5.51 -4.60
N ARG A 30 2.35 4.98 -4.36
CA ARG A 30 3.43 5.01 -5.34
C ARG A 30 3.93 3.61 -5.70
N CYS A 31 4.24 3.41 -6.97
CA CYS A 31 4.95 2.22 -7.43
C CYS A 31 6.44 2.36 -7.13
N VAL A 32 7.02 1.35 -6.48
CA VAL A 32 8.46 1.31 -6.20
C VAL A 32 9.00 -0.10 -6.32
N ALA A 33 10.33 -0.23 -6.43
CA ALA A 33 11.00 -1.52 -6.31
C ALA A 33 10.70 -2.20 -4.96
N ARG A 34 10.51 -3.52 -4.95
CA ARG A 34 10.14 -4.32 -3.75
C ARG A 34 11.05 -4.08 -2.54
N ARG A 35 12.35 -3.84 -2.77
CA ARG A 35 13.34 -3.56 -1.72
C ARG A 35 13.18 -2.17 -1.07
N ARG A 36 12.63 -1.20 -1.80
CA ARG A 36 12.42 0.19 -1.32
C ARG A 36 11.11 0.37 -0.55
N CYS A 37 10.24 -0.65 -0.52
CA CYS A 37 8.99 -0.61 0.24
C CYS A 37 9.03 -1.58 1.43
N PRO A 38 8.94 -1.06 2.68
CA PRO A 38 8.79 -1.88 3.86
C PRO A 38 7.59 -2.81 3.74
N ARG A 39 7.68 -4.04 4.26
CA ARG A 39 6.60 -5.03 4.12
C ARG A 39 5.25 -4.49 4.61
N GLY A 40 5.23 -3.75 5.72
CA GLY A 40 4.01 -3.14 6.27
C GLY A 40 3.45 -1.95 5.49
N SER A 41 4.20 -1.38 4.54
CA SER A 41 3.71 -0.29 3.67
C SER A 41 3.16 -0.79 2.33
N ARG A 42 3.29 -2.08 2.02
CA ARG A 42 2.86 -2.65 0.74
C ARG A 42 1.35 -2.74 0.66
N ARG A 43 0.80 -2.42 -0.50
CA ARG A 43 -0.63 -2.51 -0.80
C ARG A 43 -0.85 -3.51 -1.94
N GLY A 44 -2.03 -4.14 -1.96
CA GLY A 44 -2.42 -5.14 -2.95
C GLY A 44 -2.96 -4.56 -4.26
N TYR A 45 -2.84 -3.25 -4.50
CA TYR A 45 -3.34 -2.63 -5.72
C TYR A 45 -2.50 -3.00 -6.94
N SER A 46 -3.16 -3.25 -8.06
CA SER A 46 -2.53 -3.57 -9.35
C SER A 46 -2.00 -2.31 -10.07
N GLY A 47 -1.32 -2.52 -11.20
CA GLY A 47 -0.82 -1.43 -12.05
C GLY A 47 0.65 -1.03 -11.82
N CYS A 48 1.35 -1.66 -10.87
CA CYS A 48 2.79 -1.47 -10.69
C CYS A 48 3.59 -2.63 -11.30
N ARG A 49 4.64 -2.33 -12.07
CA ARG A 49 5.70 -3.31 -12.42
C ARG A 49 6.47 -3.80 -11.18
N GLY A 50 6.52 -2.96 -10.13
CA GLY A 50 7.10 -3.28 -8.82
C GLY A 50 6.03 -3.63 -7.78
N VAL A 51 6.12 -3.03 -6.60
CA VAL A 51 5.07 -3.13 -5.57
C VAL A 51 4.40 -1.78 -5.37
N CYS A 52 3.09 -1.80 -5.10
CA CYS A 52 2.37 -0.63 -4.64
C CYS A 52 2.73 -0.33 -3.19
N CYS A 53 3.16 0.90 -2.90
CA CYS A 53 3.64 1.31 -1.59
C CYS A 53 2.93 2.57 -1.11
N ALA A 54 2.45 2.55 0.13
CA ALA A 54 1.87 3.73 0.76
C ALA A 54 2.90 4.88 0.80
N ILE A 55 2.53 6.06 0.30
CA ILE A 55 3.39 7.26 0.34
C ILE A 55 3.59 7.72 1.79
N ARG A 56 2.52 7.67 2.59
CA ARG A 56 2.54 7.93 4.03
C ARG A 56 2.03 6.68 4.76
N PRO A 57 2.90 5.70 5.06
CA PRO A 57 2.47 4.57 5.86
C PRO A 57 1.97 5.07 7.23
N PRO A 58 0.91 4.47 7.80
CA PRO A 58 0.47 4.83 9.13
C PRO A 58 1.61 4.60 10.14
N SER A 59 1.78 5.53 11.07
CA SER A 59 2.74 5.37 12.17
C SER A 59 2.29 4.28 13.12
N CYS A 60 3.23 3.70 13.87
CA CYS A 60 2.92 2.75 14.95
C CYS A 60 1.80 3.27 15.89
N ARG A 61 1.81 4.57 16.21
CA ARG A 61 0.78 5.21 17.03
C ARG A 61 -0.60 5.21 16.39
N ARG A 62 -0.67 5.40 15.07
CA ARG A 62 -1.94 5.48 14.33
C ARG A 62 -2.69 4.15 14.25
N ILE A 63 -1.99 3.03 14.42
CA ILE A 63 -2.58 1.69 14.42
C ILE A 63 -2.83 1.16 15.85
N GLY A 64 -2.79 2.02 16.87
CA GLY A 64 -2.97 1.63 18.27
C GLY A 64 -1.74 0.97 18.91
N GLY A 65 -0.55 1.12 18.30
CA GLY A 65 0.70 0.66 18.86
C GLY A 65 1.52 1.77 19.52
N ASN A 66 2.56 1.38 20.25
CA ASN A 66 3.56 2.27 20.83
C ASN A 66 4.96 1.80 20.43
N CYS A 67 5.86 2.73 20.14
CA CYS A 67 7.26 2.41 19.89
C CYS A 67 7.95 2.15 21.24
N LEU A 68 8.29 0.90 21.51
CA LEU A 68 9.00 0.50 22.73
C LEU A 68 10.42 0.03 22.40
N PRO A 69 11.39 0.20 23.30
CA PRO A 69 12.73 -0.35 23.10
C PRO A 69 12.71 -1.86 22.87
N ASN A 70 13.62 -2.37 22.05
CA ASN A 70 13.63 -3.79 21.63
C ASN A 70 13.68 -4.79 22.80
N ARG A 71 14.23 -4.37 23.95
CA ARG A 71 14.32 -5.15 25.20
C ARG A 71 12.98 -5.49 25.84
N TYR A 72 11.93 -4.70 25.60
CA TYR A 72 10.62 -4.95 26.21
C TYR A 72 9.92 -6.13 25.53
N ASN A 73 9.32 -7.03 26.31
CA ASN A 73 8.56 -8.13 25.76
C ASN A 73 7.14 -7.65 25.43
N CYS A 74 6.71 -7.78 24.17
CA CYS A 74 5.45 -7.24 23.68
C CYS A 74 5.01 -7.98 22.41
N LYS A 75 3.72 -7.87 22.06
CA LYS A 75 3.25 -8.29 20.73
C LYS A 75 3.70 -7.26 19.68
N VAL A 76 4.60 -7.66 18.79
CA VAL A 76 5.14 -6.80 17.74
C VAL A 76 4.14 -6.66 16.59
N LEU A 77 3.85 -5.42 16.22
CA LEU A 77 3.04 -5.09 15.05
C LEU A 77 3.93 -4.89 13.80
N PRO A 78 3.34 -5.00 12.60
CA PRO A 78 3.92 -4.35 11.43
C PRO A 78 4.18 -2.86 11.75
N TYR A 79 4.96 -2.13 10.96
CA TYR A 79 5.28 -0.69 11.21
C TYR A 79 6.40 -0.40 12.22
N THR A 80 7.19 -1.40 12.62
CA THR A 80 8.46 -1.16 13.37
C THR A 80 9.40 -0.21 12.65
N TYR A 81 9.41 -0.19 11.31
CA TYR A 81 10.19 0.76 10.51
C TYR A 81 9.77 2.23 10.69
N THR A 82 8.61 2.51 11.32
CA THR A 82 8.17 3.88 11.67
C THR A 82 8.69 4.32 13.03
N CYS A 83 9.25 3.41 13.82
CA CYS A 83 9.83 3.71 15.12
C CYS A 83 11.31 4.14 14.99
N PRO A 84 11.84 4.88 15.98
CA PRO A 84 13.26 5.19 16.05
C PRO A 84 14.13 3.93 16.05
N ARG A 85 15.41 4.07 15.70
CA ARG A 85 16.37 2.95 15.83
C ARG A 85 16.38 2.40 17.26
N GLY A 86 16.52 1.08 17.38
CA GLY A 86 16.47 0.37 18.67
C GLY A 86 15.08 0.17 19.26
N HIS A 87 14.02 0.59 18.57
CA HIS A 87 12.64 0.43 19.01
C HIS A 87 11.84 -0.46 18.04
N LYS A 88 10.81 -1.12 18.57
CA LYS A 88 9.84 -1.92 17.83
C LYS A 88 8.43 -1.41 18.09
N CYS A 89 7.56 -1.58 17.09
CA CYS A 89 6.16 -1.23 17.24
C CYS A 89 5.44 -2.33 18.04
N CYS A 90 4.96 -1.99 19.23
CA CYS A 90 4.31 -2.90 20.15
C CYS A 90 2.84 -2.52 20.35
N THR A 91 1.97 -3.49 20.59
CA THR A 91 0.65 -3.22 21.16
C THR A 91 0.60 -3.72 22.60
N TRP A 92 -0.09 -2.99 23.47
CA TRP A 92 -0.43 -3.47 24.80
C TRP A 92 -1.73 -4.27 24.65
N TRP A 93 -1.62 -5.59 24.75
CA TRP A 93 -2.78 -6.41 25.03
C TRP A 93 -3.11 -6.20 26.50
N LEU A 94 -4.12 -5.38 26.81
CA LEU A 94 -4.89 -5.59 28.03
C LEU A 94 -5.77 -6.80 27.69
N GLY A 95 -5.33 -7.98 28.14
CA GLY A 95 -6.16 -9.18 28.10
C GLY A 95 -7.41 -8.99 28.94
#